data_AF-A0A9C9FZF2-F1
#
_entry.id   AF-A0A9C9FZF2-F1
#
_cell.length_a   1.000
_cell.length_b   1.000
_cell.length_c   1.000
_cell.angle_alpha   90.00
_cell.angle_beta   90.00
_cell.angle_gamma   90.00
#
_symmetry.space_group_name_H-M   'P 1'
#
loop_
_entity.id
_entity.type
_entity.pdbx_description
1 polymer ?
#
loop_
_entity_poly.entity_id
_entity_poly.type
_entity_poly.pdbx_seq_one_letter_code
_entity_poly.pdbx_strand_id
1 'polypeptide(L)'
;MKKTVLMIMAATGLAFTAQSAVAAVDGEAIFKKKCKACHSYDKKKLGPAFKDMDKDAKVLRETIINGKKIMPKWGKILSADEVDALVALIKSKQE
;
A
#
# COMPACT_ATOMS: atom_id res chain seq x y z
N MET A 1 21.19 -56.02 20.39
CA MET A 1 20.37 -55.24 21.35
C MET A 1 21.30 -54.53 22.34
N LYS A 2 21.40 -53.20 22.26
CA LYS A 2 21.48 -52.29 23.42
C LYS A 2 21.57 -50.86 22.90
N LYS A 3 20.51 -50.11 23.19
CA LYS A 3 20.31 -48.71 22.89
C LYS A 3 21.18 -47.90 23.84
N THR A 4 21.99 -46.97 23.34
CA THR A 4 22.45 -45.86 24.17
C THR A 4 22.54 -44.61 23.30
N VAL A 5 21.73 -43.65 23.70
CA VAL A 5 21.51 -42.32 23.15
C VAL A 5 22.68 -41.42 23.57
N LEU A 6 23.24 -40.66 22.65
CA LEU A 6 24.00 -39.42 22.92
C LEU A 6 24.02 -38.58 21.63
N MET A 7 23.11 -37.61 21.46
CA MET A 7 23.22 -36.19 21.80
C MET A 7 24.24 -35.38 20.96
N ILE A 8 23.74 -34.24 20.43
CA ILE A 8 24.44 -32.96 20.13
C ILE A 8 24.87 -32.70 18.67
N MET A 9 24.12 -31.82 17.98
CA MET A 9 24.55 -30.52 17.39
C MET A 9 23.50 -30.06 16.37
N ALA A 10 22.61 -29.11 16.70
CA ALA A 10 22.82 -27.66 16.71
C ALA A 10 22.60 -27.00 15.32
N ALA A 11 21.44 -26.36 15.21
CA ALA A 11 21.19 -25.07 14.54
C ALA A 11 21.65 -24.89 13.08
N THR A 12 20.83 -25.31 12.12
CA THR A 12 20.76 -24.65 10.80
C THR A 12 19.74 -23.51 10.86
N GLY A 13 20.25 -22.29 10.69
CA GLY A 13 19.63 -21.02 11.01
C GLY A 13 18.29 -20.75 10.33
N LEU A 14 17.40 -20.17 11.14
CA LEU A 14 16.30 -19.34 10.68
C LEU A 14 16.88 -18.20 9.83
N ALA A 15 16.76 -18.32 8.51
CA ALA A 15 16.90 -17.18 7.60
C ALA A 15 15.68 -16.27 7.82
N PHE A 16 15.74 -15.47 8.88
CA PHE A 16 14.85 -14.32 9.05
C PHE A 16 15.33 -13.29 8.03
N THR A 17 14.76 -13.31 6.83
CA THR A 17 14.97 -12.23 5.87
C THR A 17 14.54 -10.94 6.55
N ALA A 18 15.51 -10.06 6.79
CA ALA A 18 15.30 -8.73 7.32
C ALA A 18 14.28 -8.03 6.41
N GLN A 19 13.03 -7.98 6.87
CA GLN A 19 12.01 -7.13 6.28
C GLN A 19 12.50 -5.71 6.50
N SER A 20 13.01 -5.08 5.44
CA SER A 20 13.44 -3.68 5.45
C SER A 20 12.30 -2.83 5.99
N ALA A 21 12.37 -2.44 7.25
CA ALA A 21 11.48 -1.48 7.86
C ALA A 21 11.89 -0.10 7.37
N VAL A 22 11.68 0.15 6.07
CA VAL A 22 11.61 1.52 5.54
C VAL A 22 10.42 2.13 6.27
N ALA A 23 10.61 3.29 6.91
CA ALA A 23 9.51 4.00 7.55
C ALA A 23 8.37 4.16 6.54
N ALA A 24 7.31 3.37 6.71
CA ALA A 24 6.26 3.27 5.72
C ALA A 24 5.55 4.62 5.63
N VAL A 25 5.50 5.20 4.42
CA VAL A 25 4.74 6.41 4.17
C VAL A 25 3.27 6.12 4.48
N ASP A 26 2.68 6.92 5.37
CA ASP A 26 1.30 6.71 5.84
C ASP A 26 0.28 7.21 4.80
N GLY A 27 -0.08 6.32 3.87
CA GLY A 27 -1.10 6.58 2.84
C GLY A 27 -2.47 6.94 3.43
N GLU A 28 -2.83 6.41 4.61
CA GLU A 28 -4.11 6.69 5.26
C GLU A 28 -4.17 8.13 5.78
N ALA A 29 -3.08 8.62 6.38
CA ALA A 29 -2.98 10.02 6.79
C ALA A 29 -3.06 10.98 5.59
N ILE A 30 -2.39 10.65 4.48
CA ILE A 30 -2.43 11.45 3.25
C ILE A 30 -3.86 11.47 2.68
N PHE A 31 -4.51 10.31 2.59
CA PHE A 31 -5.89 10.19 2.13
C PHE A 31 -6.82 11.06 2.98
N LYS A 32 -6.75 10.98 4.30
CA LYS A 32 -7.59 11.76 5.22
C LYS A 32 -7.43 13.27 5.02
N LYS A 33 -6.20 13.74 4.78
CA LYS A 33 -5.88 15.16 4.62
C LYS A 33 -6.24 15.72 3.24
N LYS A 34 -5.97 14.96 2.17
CA LYS A 34 -5.99 15.48 0.79
C LYS A 34 -7.09 14.89 -0.10
N CYS A 35 -7.57 13.69 0.19
CA CYS A 35 -8.41 12.91 -0.74
C CYS A 35 -9.83 12.68 -0.22
N LYS A 36 -10.00 12.52 1.11
CA LYS A 36 -11.27 12.14 1.78
C LYS A 36 -12.43 13.11 1.54
N ALA A 37 -12.13 14.37 1.23
CA ALA A 37 -13.14 15.36 0.87
C ALA A 37 -13.92 14.94 -0.39
N CYS A 38 -13.23 14.34 -1.37
CA CYS A 38 -13.82 13.97 -2.65
C CYS A 38 -14.02 12.45 -2.81
N HIS A 39 -13.23 11.63 -2.13
CA HIS A 39 -13.24 10.18 -2.23
C HIS A 39 -13.67 9.50 -0.92
N SER A 40 -14.07 8.24 -1.03
CA SER A 40 -14.28 7.37 0.12
C SER A 40 -13.98 5.92 -0.26
N TYR A 41 -13.96 5.03 0.73
CA TYR A 41 -13.61 3.63 0.53
C TYR A 41 -14.73 2.86 -0.19
N ASP A 42 -15.96 3.05 0.28
CA ASP A 42 -17.13 2.24 -0.07
C ASP A 42 -18.21 3.03 -0.84
N LYS A 43 -18.24 4.35 -0.69
CA LYS A 43 -19.31 5.21 -1.25
C LYS A 43 -18.78 6.17 -2.31
N LYS A 44 -19.51 6.27 -3.41
CA LYS A 44 -19.25 7.32 -4.41
C LYS A 44 -19.56 8.68 -3.80
N LYS A 45 -18.65 9.63 -4.01
CA LYS A 45 -18.82 11.05 -3.65
C LYS A 45 -18.61 11.88 -4.92
N LEU A 46 -17.76 12.90 -4.85
CA LEU A 46 -17.33 13.67 -6.02
C LEU A 46 -16.42 12.82 -6.93
N GLY A 47 -15.57 11.99 -6.33
CA GLY A 47 -14.83 10.93 -6.98
C GLY A 47 -15.46 9.54 -6.75
N PRO A 48 -15.01 8.52 -7.50
CA PRO A 48 -15.43 7.13 -7.28
C PRO A 48 -15.01 6.64 -5.87
N ALA A 49 -15.75 5.64 -5.38
CA ALA A 49 -15.33 4.84 -4.23
C ALA A 49 -14.13 3.97 -4.60
N PHE A 50 -13.30 3.58 -3.64
CA PHE A 50 -12.10 2.76 -3.91
C PHE A 50 -12.44 1.44 -4.59
N LYS A 51 -13.51 0.76 -4.14
CA LYS A 51 -14.02 -0.47 -4.78
C LYS A 51 -14.44 -0.31 -6.25
N ASP A 52 -14.76 0.92 -6.68
CA ASP A 52 -15.19 1.23 -8.05
C ASP A 52 -14.05 1.83 -8.90
N MET A 53 -12.83 1.92 -8.35
CA MET A 53 -11.64 2.37 -9.10
C MET A 53 -11.00 1.24 -9.89
N ASP A 54 -10.08 1.59 -10.78
CA ASP A 54 -9.26 0.62 -11.51
C ASP A 54 -8.46 -0.27 -10.54
N LYS A 55 -8.19 -1.52 -10.92
CA LYS A 55 -7.40 -2.47 -10.12
C LYS A 55 -5.91 -2.45 -10.50
N ASP A 56 -5.58 -1.88 -11.66
CA ASP A 56 -4.20 -1.69 -12.10
C ASP A 56 -3.53 -0.55 -11.32
N ALA A 57 -2.47 -0.88 -10.59
CA ALA A 57 -1.67 0.05 -9.83
C ALA A 57 -1.08 1.18 -10.70
N LYS A 58 -0.68 0.87 -11.95
CA LYS A 58 -0.12 1.85 -12.88
C LYS A 58 -1.17 2.89 -13.28
N VAL A 59 -2.39 2.44 -13.57
CA VAL A 59 -3.51 3.33 -13.93
C VAL A 59 -3.89 4.23 -12.75
N LEU A 60 -3.94 3.67 -11.54
CA LEU A 60 -4.18 4.44 -10.32
C LEU A 60 -3.10 5.51 -10.11
N ARG A 61 -1.83 5.12 -10.23
CA ARG A 61 -0.68 6.01 -10.09
C ARG A 61 -0.70 7.15 -11.11
N GLU A 62 -0.90 6.83 -12.38
CA GLU A 62 -0.98 7.84 -13.45
C GLU A 62 -2.17 8.78 -13.25
N THR A 63 -3.29 8.28 -12.76
CA THR A 63 -4.47 9.10 -12.45
C THR A 63 -4.21 10.06 -11.29
N ILE A 64 -3.52 9.61 -10.23
CA ILE A 64 -3.15 10.48 -9.10
C ILE A 64 -2.19 11.58 -9.57
N ILE A 65 -1.16 11.21 -10.33
CA ILE A 65 -0.14 12.15 -10.83
C ILE A 65 -0.74 13.19 -11.76
N ASN A 66 -1.51 12.75 -12.76
CA ASN A 66 -1.98 13.58 -13.87
C ASN A 66 -3.36 14.19 -13.64
N GLY A 67 -4.08 13.77 -12.60
CA GLY A 67 -5.48 14.11 -12.40
C GLY A 67 -6.40 13.49 -13.47
N LYS A 68 -7.70 13.61 -13.27
CA LYS A 68 -8.72 13.15 -14.23
C LYS A 68 -10.02 13.91 -14.05
N LYS A 69 -10.53 14.49 -15.14
CA LYS A 69 -11.73 15.36 -15.13
C LYS A 69 -11.54 16.50 -14.12
N ILE A 70 -12.31 16.47 -13.03
CA ILE A 70 -12.28 17.46 -11.94
C ILE A 70 -11.22 17.15 -10.88
N MET A 71 -10.62 15.95 -10.89
CA MET A 71 -9.56 15.59 -9.95
C MET A 71 -8.27 16.35 -10.31
N PRO A 72 -7.71 17.16 -9.38
CA PRO A 72 -6.48 17.91 -9.61
C PRO A 72 -5.29 17.00 -9.90
N LYS A 73 -4.25 17.58 -10.50
CA LYS A 73 -2.96 16.89 -10.70
C LYS A 73 -2.17 16.89 -9.39
N TRP A 74 -1.86 15.72 -8.82
CA TRP A 74 -1.13 15.64 -7.55
C TRP A 74 0.37 15.41 -7.71
N GLY A 75 0.86 15.11 -8.92
CA GLY A 75 2.28 14.78 -9.15
C GLY A 75 3.28 15.91 -8.88
N LYS A 76 2.81 17.16 -8.68
CA LYS A 76 3.65 18.29 -8.24
C LYS A 76 3.57 18.56 -6.74
N ILE A 77 2.66 17.90 -6.03
CA ILE A 77 2.34 18.13 -4.62
C ILE A 77 2.78 16.94 -3.77
N LEU A 78 2.68 15.72 -4.32
CA LEU A 78 3.04 14.47 -3.67
C LEU A 78 4.36 13.93 -4.23
N SER A 79 5.18 13.33 -3.37
CA SER A 79 6.34 12.55 -3.79
C SER A 79 5.92 11.22 -4.44
N ALA A 80 6.86 10.56 -5.13
CA ALA A 80 6.61 9.23 -5.70
C ALA A 80 6.17 8.22 -4.62
N ASP A 81 6.85 8.21 -3.47
CA ASP A 81 6.55 7.30 -2.36
C ASP A 81 5.17 7.57 -1.73
N GLU A 82 4.76 8.83 -1.65
CA GLU A 82 3.41 9.21 -1.20
C GLU A 82 2.32 8.74 -2.16
N VAL A 83 2.56 8.85 -3.47
CA VAL A 83 1.64 8.33 -4.48
C VAL A 83 1.55 6.81 -4.38
N ASP A 84 2.68 6.12 -4.26
CA ASP A 84 2.72 4.66 -4.19
C ASP A 84 2.05 4.15 -2.90
N ALA A 85 2.20 4.86 -1.77
CA ALA A 85 1.47 4.58 -0.53
C ALA A 85 -0.05 4.75 -0.68
N LEU A 86 -0.51 5.77 -1.41
CA LEU A 86 -1.93 5.94 -1.73
C LEU A 86 -2.47 4.83 -2.64
N VAL A 87 -1.69 4.40 -3.64
CA VAL A 87 -2.08 3.28 -4.51
C VAL A 87 -2.21 1.99 -3.71
N ALA A 88 -1.24 1.71 -2.82
CA ALA A 88 -1.30 0.56 -1.92
C ALA A 88 -2.54 0.63 -1.02
N LEU A 89 -2.83 1.80 -0.44
CA LEU A 89 -4.04 2.01 0.36
C LEU A 89 -5.30 1.73 -0.45
N ILE A 90 -5.46 2.34 -1.63
CA ILE A 90 -6.62 2.15 -2.50
C ILE A 90 -6.84 0.66 -2.72
N LYS A 91 -5.81 -0.05 -3.21
CA LYS A 91 -5.86 -1.49 -3.51
C LYS A 91 -6.24 -2.34 -2.30
N SER A 92 -5.70 -2.04 -1.12
CA SER A 92 -6.03 -2.75 0.13
C SER A 92 -7.48 -2.59 0.59
N LYS A 93 -8.26 -1.70 -0.05
CA LYS A 93 -9.66 -1.40 0.29
C LYS A 93 -10.63 -1.65 -0.87
N GLN A 94 -10.19 -2.27 -1.97
CA GLN A 94 -11.04 -2.58 -3.14
C GLN A 94 -11.73 -3.95 -3.05
N GLU A 95 -12.03 -4.42 -1.84
CA GLU A 95 -12.67 -5.73 -1.63
C GLU A 95 -13.97 -5.91 -2.42
#